data_AF-A0A4U0YQL7-F1
#
_entry.id   AF-A0A4U0YQL7-F1
#
_cell.length_a   1.000
_cell.length_b   1.000
_cell.length_c   1.000
_cell.angle_alpha   90.00
_cell.angle_beta   90.00
_cell.angle_gamma   90.00
#
_symmetry.space_group_name_H-M   'P 1'
#
loop_
_entity.id
_entity.type
_entity.pdbx_description
1 polymer ?
#
loop_
_entity_poly.entity_id
_entity_poly.type
_entity_poly.pdbx_seq_one_letter_code
_entity_poly.pdbx_strand_id
1 'polypeptide(L)'
;QPLPPEPYTFARWKRARVAPDYHVEIDSSWYSVPFGLIRQEVDVRVCGAVVEIFHKGQRVASHPRCPGRRSHVTVPEHMPSS
;
A
#
# COMPACT_ATOMS: atom_id res chain seq x y z
N GLN A 1 0.35 -15.76 -32.65
CA GLN A 1 -0.30 -14.82 -31.72
C GLN A 1 0.79 -13.91 -31.16
N PRO A 2 0.78 -12.60 -31.42
CA PRO A 2 1.80 -11.71 -30.86
C PRO A 2 1.60 -11.59 -29.34
N LEU A 3 2.71 -11.50 -28.61
CA LEU A 3 2.68 -11.28 -27.16
C LEU A 3 2.12 -9.87 -26.88
N PRO A 4 1.37 -9.68 -25.79
CA PRO A 4 0.95 -8.35 -25.39
C PRO A 4 2.18 -7.44 -25.28
N PRO A 5 2.13 -6.20 -25.82
CA PRO A 5 3.28 -5.29 -25.87
C PRO A 5 3.70 -4.80 -24.48
N GLU A 6 2.84 -4.94 -23.47
CA GLU A 6 3.15 -4.57 -22.10
C GLU A 6 3.75 -5.76 -21.34
N PRO A 7 4.92 -5.57 -20.68
CA PRO A 7 5.51 -6.63 -19.87
C PRO A 7 4.56 -7.01 -18.73
N TYR A 8 4.40 -8.31 -18.51
CA TYR A 8 3.62 -8.84 -17.39
C TYR A 8 4.14 -8.25 -16.08
N THR A 9 3.33 -7.39 -15.45
CA THR A 9 3.70 -6.78 -14.18
C THR A 9 3.34 -7.74 -13.05
N PHE A 10 4.36 -8.38 -12.47
CA PHE A 10 4.18 -9.24 -11.31
C PHE A 10 3.59 -8.41 -10.16
N ALA A 11 2.38 -8.75 -9.75
CA ALA A 11 1.75 -8.22 -8.54
C ALA A 11 2.03 -9.18 -7.37
N ARG A 12 2.70 -8.70 -6.34
CA ARG A 12 2.91 -9.45 -5.10
C ARG A 12 1.87 -9.05 -4.08
N TRP A 13 1.15 -10.03 -3.54
CA TRP A 13 0.25 -9.84 -2.40
C TRP A 13 1.01 -10.08 -1.10
N LYS A 14 0.77 -9.23 -0.10
CA LYS A 14 1.32 -9.35 1.25
C LYS A 14 0.26 -8.93 2.26
N ARG A 15 0.07 -9.69 3.33
CA ARG A 15 -0.70 -9.21 4.48
C ARG A 15 0.18 -8.40 5.41
N ALA A 16 -0.32 -7.26 5.85
CA ALA A 16 0.35 -6.39 6.81
C ALA A 16 -0.64 -5.92 7.86
N ARG A 17 -0.17 -5.78 9.10
CA ARG A 17 -0.95 -5.17 10.16
C ARG A 17 -0.63 -3.67 10.22
N VAL A 18 -1.67 -2.85 10.31
CA VAL A 18 -1.52 -1.40 10.43
C VAL A 18 -0.92 -1.04 11.79
N ALA A 19 0.18 -0.31 11.78
CA ALA A 19 0.87 0.14 12.98
C ALA A 19 0.04 1.22 13.73
N PRO A 20 0.34 1.46 15.02
CA PRO A 20 -0.39 2.45 15.83
C PRO A 20 -0.36 3.88 15.28
N ASP A 21 0.65 4.18 14.47
CA ASP A 21 0.84 5.44 13.76
C ASP A 21 0.19 5.43 12.36
N TYR A 22 -0.81 4.58 12.11
CA TYR A 22 -1.56 4.45 10.85
C TYR A 22 -0.72 4.15 9.59
N HIS A 23 0.47 3.56 9.74
CA HIS A 23 1.31 3.15 8.60
C HIS A 23 1.42 1.63 8.43
N VAL A 24 1.75 1.18 7.22
CA VAL A 24 2.15 -0.21 6.92
C VAL A 24 3.53 -0.22 6.26
N GLU A 25 4.38 -1.16 6.67
CA GLU A 25 5.73 -1.30 6.14
C GLU A 25 5.79 -2.29 4.96
N ILE A 26 6.20 -1.78 3.79
CA ILE A 26 6.33 -2.52 2.54
C ILE A 26 7.67 -2.19 1.88
N ASP A 27 8.50 -3.19 1.63
CA ASP A 27 9.84 -3.04 1.04
C ASP A 27 10.67 -1.93 1.72
N SER A 28 10.66 -1.93 3.06
CA SER A 28 11.34 -0.94 3.92
C SER A 28 10.84 0.50 3.75
N SER A 29 9.63 0.69 3.24
CA SER A 29 8.97 2.00 3.14
C SER A 29 7.63 1.98 3.85
N TRP A 30 7.24 3.13 4.42
CA TRP A 30 6.04 3.26 5.22
C TRP A 30 4.97 3.97 4.43
N TYR A 31 3.81 3.34 4.29
CA TYR A 31 2.67 3.88 3.55
C TYR A 31 1.53 4.13 4.52
N SER A 32 0.99 5.34 4.51
CA SER A 32 -0.14 5.65 5.39
C SER A 32 -1.41 4.95 4.91
N VAL A 33 -2.29 4.63 5.84
CA VAL A 33 -3.66 4.14 5.59
C VAL A 33 -4.64 4.99 6.37
N PRO A 34 -5.94 5.00 6.03
CA PRO A 34 -6.96 5.67 6.83
C PRO A 34 -6.85 5.29 8.31
N PHE A 35 -6.77 6.30 9.19
CA PHE A 35 -6.51 6.10 10.62
C PHE A 35 -7.47 5.11 11.31
N GLY A 36 -8.71 4.99 10.81
CA GLY A 36 -9.70 4.02 11.31
C GLY A 36 -9.29 2.55 11.17
N LEU A 37 -8.21 2.26 10.42
CA LEU A 37 -7.67 0.93 10.22
C LEU A 37 -6.50 0.59 11.17
N ILE A 38 -6.15 1.45 12.12
CA ILE A 38 -5.12 1.17 13.12
C ILE A 38 -5.36 -0.20 13.77
N ARG A 39 -4.30 -1.01 13.86
CA ARG A 39 -4.28 -2.39 14.39
C ARG A 39 -5.07 -3.42 13.57
N GLN A 40 -5.75 -3.03 12.49
CA GLN A 40 -6.42 -3.96 11.57
C GLN A 40 -5.41 -4.64 10.64
N GLU A 41 -5.81 -5.79 10.08
CA GLU A 41 -5.08 -6.47 9.03
C GLU A 41 -5.54 -5.99 7.65
N VAL A 42 -4.58 -5.71 6.78
CA VAL A 42 -4.83 -5.26 5.40
C VAL A 42 -4.05 -6.12 4.42
N ASP A 43 -4.62 -6.34 3.25
CA ASP A 43 -3.96 -6.96 2.12
C ASP A 43 -3.30 -5.86 1.28
N VAL A 44 -2.02 -6.02 1.01
CA VAL A 44 -1.24 -5.08 0.22
C VAL A 44 -0.85 -5.74 -1.09
N ARG A 45 -1.23 -5.11 -2.20
CA ARG A 45 -0.85 -5.51 -3.54
C ARG A 45 0.24 -4.57 -4.04
N VAL A 46 1.43 -5.11 -4.24
CA VAL A 46 2.57 -4.39 -4.83
C VAL A 46 2.62 -4.75 -6.31
N CYS A 47 2.28 -3.80 -7.18
CA CYS A 47 2.23 -4.00 -8.63
C CYS A 47 3.21 -3.03 -9.30
N GLY A 48 4.35 -3.54 -9.78
CA GLY A 48 5.36 -2.73 -10.48
C GLY A 48 5.82 -1.52 -9.66
N ALA A 49 5.26 -0.35 -9.99
CA ALA A 49 5.55 0.96 -9.39
C ALA A 49 4.48 1.48 -8.41
N VAL A 50 3.48 0.66 -8.04
CA VAL A 50 2.38 1.08 -7.15
C VAL A 50 2.20 0.08 -6.01
N VAL A 51 1.84 0.60 -4.83
CA VAL A 51 1.42 -0.14 -3.65
C VAL A 51 -0.04 0.19 -3.38
N GLU A 52 -0.91 -0.79 -3.58
CA GLU A 52 -2.34 -0.69 -3.27
C GLU A 52 -2.64 -1.42 -1.96
N ILE A 53 -3.47 -0.83 -1.12
CA ILE A 53 -3.82 -1.38 0.19
C ILE A 53 -5.32 -1.63 0.22
N PHE A 54 -5.69 -2.84 0.63
CA PHE A 54 -7.05 -3.35 0.67
C PHE A 54 -7.42 -3.77 2.10
N HIS A 55 -8.62 -3.42 2.52
CA HIS A 55 -9.21 -3.91 3.76
C HIS A 55 -10.53 -4.60 3.41
N LYS A 56 -10.67 -5.88 3.78
CA LYS A 56 -11.87 -6.70 3.48
C LYS A 56 -12.26 -6.70 1.99
N GLY A 57 -11.27 -6.71 1.10
CA GLY A 57 -11.47 -6.70 -0.35
C GLY A 57 -11.76 -5.33 -0.97
N GLN A 58 -11.85 -4.25 -0.17
CA GLN A 58 -12.00 -2.88 -0.68
C GLN A 58 -10.68 -2.15 -0.66
N ARG A 59 -10.32 -1.46 -1.77
CA ARG A 59 -9.11 -0.63 -1.83
C ARG A 59 -9.31 0.61 -0.97
N VAL A 60 -8.47 0.78 0.05
CA VAL A 60 -8.53 1.89 1.01
C VAL A 60 -7.42 2.91 0.80
N ALA A 61 -6.33 2.54 0.14
CA ALA A 61 -5.25 3.45 -0.20
C ALA A 61 -4.48 2.97 -1.45
N SER A 62 -3.83 3.90 -2.15
CA SER A 62 -2.95 3.64 -3.28
C SER A 62 -1.78 4.62 -3.24
N HIS A 63 -0.56 4.11 -3.34
CA HIS A 63 0.67 4.90 -3.22
C HIS A 63 1.68 4.56 -4.31
N PRO A 64 2.49 5.51 -4.78
CA PRO A 64 3.64 5.19 -5.61
C PRO A 64 4.66 4.38 -4.79
N ARG A 65 5.15 3.27 -5.36
CA ARG A 65 6.14 2.41 -4.73
C ARG A 65 7.50 3.11 -4.72
N CYS A 66 8.11 3.26 -3.54
CA CYS A 66 9.44 3.86 -3.37
C CYS A 66 10.43 2.87 -2.74
N PRO A 67 10.88 1.82 -3.45
CA PRO A 67 11.75 0.81 -2.87
C PRO A 67 13.08 1.40 -2.37
N GLY A 68 13.52 1.00 -1.18
CA GLY A 68 14.85 1.31 -0.64
C GLY A 68 15.05 2.71 -0.07
N ARG A 69 14.02 3.57 -0.06
CA ARG A 69 14.19 4.97 0.36
C ARG A 69 13.81 5.26 1.81
N ARG A 70 13.42 4.24 2.60
CA ARG A 70 12.91 4.36 4.00
C ARG A 70 12.01 5.58 4.18
N SER A 71 11.18 5.83 3.18
CA SER A 71 10.37 7.04 3.09
C SER A 71 9.01 6.79 3.73
N HIS A 72 8.50 7.82 4.39
CA HIS A 72 7.11 7.87 4.85
C HIS A 72 6.29 8.55 3.74
N VAL A 73 5.42 7.78 3.10
CA VAL A 73 4.45 8.29 2.14
C VAL A 73 3.15 8.49 2.89
N THR A 74 2.96 9.72 3.38
CA THR A 74 1.78 10.11 4.15
C THR A 74 0.86 10.97 3.29
N VAL A 75 -0.34 10.46 3.01
CA VAL A 75 -1.39 11.22 2.33
C VAL A 75 -2.24 11.97 3.38
N PRO A 76 -2.47 13.29 3.21
CA PRO A 76 -3.27 14.09 4.15
C PRO A 76 -4.70 13.55 4.37
N GLU A 77 -5.31 12.96 3.34
CA GLU A 77 -6.65 12.36 3.40
C GLU A 77 -6.77 11.18 4.38
N HIS A 78 -5.65 10.60 4.81
CA HIS A 78 -5.63 9.53 5.82
C HIS A 78 -5.62 10.05 7.25
N MET A 79 -5.37 11.35 7.45
CA MET A 79 -5.45 11.98 8.75
C MET A 79 -6.90 12.02 9.24
N PRO A 80 -7.14 11.91 10.56
CA PRO A 80 -8.47 12.07 11.10
C PRO A 80 -9.01 13.47 10.77
N SER A 81 -10.16 13.51 10.10
CA SER A 81 -10.96 14.73 9.97
C SER A 81 -11.28 15.22 11.39
N SER A 82 -10.82 16.44 11.72
CA SER A 82 -11.10 17.09 13.01
C SER A 82 -12.59 17.29 13.27
#